data_AF-A0A1F8MF21-F1
#
_entry.id   AF-A0A1F8MF21-F1
#
_cell.length_a   1.000
_cell.length_b   1.000
_cell.length_c   1.000
_cell.angle_alpha   90.00
_cell.angle_beta   90.00
_cell.angle_gamma   90.00
#
_symmetry.space_group_name_H-M   'P 1'
#
loop_
_entity.id
_entity.type
_entity.pdbx_description
1 polymer ?
#
loop_
_entity_poly.entity_id
_entity_poly.type
_entity_poly.pdbx_seq_one_letter_code
_entity_poly.pdbx_strand_id
1 'polypeptide(L)'
;MSAKKRLQEARFFLEELRDSLQSLPQDSPTQMKSCYYLSAFQSAAVSVVDYLLEDANIEFSLGISLDEKLRDIFESKAKEIDNKAALDFLKWWREEREALKNDPIGKLLTDKRHIGIHRRQTKPDLAKIETGGNLSFSGSLGIKHPCQDKLVDTCKTPEQPPTRPKATETNFDWFFSDYPDEPVITVCGKFLDKLARLVSEAERKFPQHETES
;
A
#
# COMPACT_ATOMS: atom_id res chain seq x y z
N MET A 1 -8.20 16.07 10.77
CA MET A 1 -6.98 15.28 10.46
C MET A 1 -6.28 15.95 9.30
N SER A 2 -4.96 15.98 9.22
CA SER A 2 -4.21 16.63 8.12
C SER A 2 -3.50 15.61 7.23
N ALA A 3 -3.04 16.02 6.04
CA ALA A 3 -2.31 15.18 5.09
C ALA A 3 -1.05 14.58 5.73
N LYS A 4 -0.32 15.39 6.50
CA LYS A 4 0.87 14.96 7.25
C LYS A 4 0.56 13.86 8.26
N LYS A 5 -0.58 13.97 8.97
CA LYS A 5 -1.02 12.93 9.91
C LYS A 5 -1.41 11.64 9.18
N ARG A 6 -2.06 11.72 8.02
CA ARG A 6 -2.38 10.54 7.19
C ARG A 6 -1.13 9.90 6.59
N LEU A 7 -0.12 10.70 6.24
CA LEU A 7 1.17 10.19 5.80
C LEU A 7 1.91 9.44 6.92
N GLN A 8 1.86 9.96 8.16
CA GLN A 8 2.39 9.27 9.34
C GLN A 8 1.63 7.98 9.65
N GLU A 9 0.30 7.99 9.56
CA GLU A 9 -0.54 6.81 9.70
C GLU A 9 -0.21 5.74 8.66
N ALA A 10 -0.02 6.13 7.39
CA ALA A 10 0.44 5.22 6.35
C ALA A 10 1.82 4.65 6.68
N ARG A 11 2.77 5.47 7.12
CA ARG A 11 4.10 5.00 7.54
C ARG A 11 4.01 3.95 8.65
N PHE A 12 3.21 4.22 9.69
CA PHE A 12 2.99 3.31 10.80
C PHE A 12 2.49 1.94 10.30
N PHE A 13 1.47 1.91 9.45
CA PHE A 13 0.95 0.63 8.94
C PHE A 13 1.92 -0.10 7.99
N LEU A 14 2.79 0.62 7.28
CA LEU A 14 3.85 -0.02 6.49
C LEU A 14 4.92 -0.67 7.37
N GLU A 15 5.26 -0.05 8.49
CA GLU A 15 6.19 -0.61 9.49
C GLU A 15 5.59 -1.86 10.13
N GLU A 16 4.35 -1.79 10.59
CA GLU A 16 3.63 -2.96 11.14
C GLU A 16 3.48 -4.09 10.12
N LEU A 17 3.24 -3.77 8.85
CA LEU A 17 3.21 -4.76 7.77
C LEU A 17 4.58 -5.42 7.61
N ARG A 18 5.67 -4.64 7.59
CA ARG A 18 7.03 -5.16 7.46
C ARG A 18 7.37 -6.12 8.60
N ASP A 19 7.09 -5.71 9.84
CA ASP A 19 7.36 -6.54 11.02
C ASP A 19 6.52 -7.82 11.00
N SER A 20 5.25 -7.69 10.60
CA SER A 20 4.36 -8.85 10.51
C SER A 20 4.80 -9.87 9.47
N LEU A 21 5.52 -9.47 8.41
CA LEU A 21 6.01 -10.41 7.38
C LEU A 21 7.32 -11.11 7.77
N GLN A 22 8.09 -10.56 8.71
CA GLN A 22 9.36 -11.14 9.15
C GLN A 22 9.21 -12.38 10.05
N SER A 23 8.04 -12.58 10.68
CA SER A 23 7.80 -13.74 11.54
C SER A 23 7.58 -15.02 10.70
N LEU A 24 8.53 -15.94 10.72
CA LEU A 24 8.41 -17.23 10.05
C LEU A 24 8.29 -18.40 11.03
N PRO A 25 7.53 -19.46 10.68
CA PRO A 25 6.59 -19.57 9.55
C PRO A 25 5.31 -18.76 9.77
N GLN A 26 4.75 -18.22 8.68
CA GLN A 26 3.50 -17.46 8.69
C GLN A 26 2.29 -18.40 8.84
N ASP A 27 1.79 -18.54 10.06
CA ASP A 27 0.51 -19.19 10.30
C ASP A 27 -0.65 -18.36 9.72
N SER A 28 -1.82 -18.99 9.56
CA SER A 28 -3.01 -18.33 9.00
C SER A 28 -3.38 -17.02 9.72
N PRO A 29 -3.33 -16.94 11.07
CA PRO A 29 -3.51 -15.69 11.80
C PRO A 29 -2.54 -14.56 11.41
N THR A 30 -1.25 -14.85 11.27
CA THR A 30 -0.24 -13.83 10.93
C THR A 30 -0.40 -13.32 9.50
N GLN A 31 -0.77 -14.20 8.57
CA GLN A 31 -1.14 -13.80 7.20
C GLN A 31 -2.37 -12.88 7.22
N MET A 32 -3.40 -13.22 8.00
CA MET A 32 -4.59 -12.38 8.11
C MET A 32 -4.27 -11.01 8.70
N LYS A 33 -3.40 -10.95 9.71
CA LYS A 33 -2.91 -9.70 10.30
C LYS A 33 -2.20 -8.83 9.27
N SER A 34 -1.32 -9.42 8.47
CA SER A 34 -0.60 -8.76 7.37
C SER A 34 -1.57 -8.16 6.34
N CYS A 35 -2.64 -8.88 5.99
CA CYS A 35 -3.69 -8.36 5.11
C CYS A 35 -4.39 -7.11 5.69
N TYR A 36 -4.64 -7.08 7.01
CA TYR A 36 -5.25 -5.91 7.65
C TYR A 36 -4.31 -4.70 7.62
N TYR A 37 -3.03 -4.89 7.91
CA TYR A 37 -2.05 -3.81 7.85
C TYR A 37 -1.88 -3.27 6.43
N LEU A 38 -1.85 -4.13 5.41
CA LEU A 38 -1.81 -3.70 4.02
C LEU A 38 -3.05 -2.87 3.64
N SER A 39 -4.24 -3.31 4.05
CA SER A 39 -5.49 -2.57 3.81
C SER A 39 -5.50 -1.20 4.50
N ALA A 40 -5.04 -1.16 5.75
CA ALA A 40 -4.94 0.07 6.54
C ALA A 40 -3.91 1.05 5.92
N PHE A 41 -2.75 0.54 5.52
CA PHE A 41 -1.75 1.30 4.76
C PHE A 41 -2.36 1.92 3.51
N GLN A 42 -3.02 1.13 2.67
CA GLN A 42 -3.62 1.60 1.42
C GLN A 42 -4.66 2.69 1.67
N SER A 43 -5.53 2.50 2.67
CA SER A 43 -6.54 3.47 3.05
C SER A 43 -5.93 4.81 3.49
N ALA A 44 -4.93 4.76 4.38
CA ALA A 44 -4.24 5.94 4.85
C ALA A 44 -3.47 6.65 3.72
N ALA A 45 -2.66 5.90 2.97
CA ALA A 45 -1.79 6.42 1.91
C ALA A 45 -2.61 7.11 0.80
N VAL A 46 -3.65 6.46 0.27
CA VAL A 46 -4.47 7.04 -0.81
C VAL A 46 -5.19 8.30 -0.34
N SER A 47 -5.55 8.39 0.94
CA SER A 47 -6.24 9.57 1.46
C SER A 47 -5.33 10.78 1.65
N VAL A 48 -4.00 10.64 1.66
CA VAL A 48 -3.07 11.77 1.81
C VAL A 48 -3.35 12.88 0.79
N VAL A 49 -3.61 12.50 -0.47
CA VAL A 49 -3.89 13.46 -1.56
C VAL A 49 -5.21 14.19 -1.34
N ASP A 50 -6.25 13.51 -0.86
CA ASP A 50 -7.53 14.13 -0.54
C ASP A 50 -7.36 15.11 0.65
N TYR A 51 -6.61 14.71 1.68
CA TYR A 51 -6.34 15.57 2.84
C TYR A 51 -5.43 16.76 2.53
N LEU A 52 -4.58 16.71 1.49
CA LEU A 52 -3.85 17.90 1.03
C LEU A 52 -4.82 18.99 0.54
N LEU A 53 -5.92 18.59 -0.12
CA LEU A 53 -6.93 19.53 -0.55
C LEU A 53 -7.74 20.08 0.64
N GLU A 54 -8.02 19.23 1.64
CA GLU A 54 -8.67 19.65 2.89
C GLU A 54 -7.81 20.63 3.70
N ASP A 55 -6.51 20.36 3.82
CA ASP A 55 -5.57 21.27 4.49
C ASP A 55 -5.58 22.64 3.77
N ALA A 56 -5.53 22.64 2.43
CA ALA A 56 -5.61 23.84 1.62
C ALA A 56 -6.96 24.60 1.77
N ASN A 57 -8.09 23.90 1.92
CA ASN A 57 -9.39 24.53 2.19
C ASN A 57 -9.34 25.39 3.47
N ILE A 58 -8.66 24.89 4.50
CA ILE A 58 -8.45 25.59 5.77
C ILE A 58 -7.43 26.73 5.58
N GLU A 59 -6.28 26.44 4.99
CA GLU A 59 -5.17 27.39 4.84
C GLU A 59 -5.56 28.61 3.99
N PHE A 60 -6.30 28.41 2.90
CA PHE A 60 -6.79 29.49 2.05
C PHE A 60 -8.11 30.10 2.55
N SER A 61 -8.60 29.66 3.71
CA SER A 61 -9.83 30.15 4.35
C SER A 61 -11.05 30.10 3.40
N LEU A 62 -11.19 29.03 2.62
CA LEU A 62 -12.29 28.88 1.66
C LEU A 62 -13.62 28.53 2.33
N GLY A 63 -13.58 28.00 3.55
CA GLY A 63 -14.76 27.75 4.38
C GLY A 63 -15.72 26.70 3.82
N ILE A 64 -15.22 25.77 2.98
CA ILE A 64 -16.03 24.72 2.38
C ILE A 64 -16.33 23.66 3.43
N SER A 65 -17.60 23.28 3.57
CA SER A 65 -18.04 22.35 4.60
C SER A 65 -17.82 20.89 4.18
N LEU A 66 -17.82 19.98 5.16
CA LEU A 66 -17.62 18.53 4.94
C LEU A 66 -18.76 17.84 4.19
N ASP A 67 -19.97 18.44 4.17
CA ASP A 67 -21.12 17.95 3.41
C ASP A 67 -21.04 18.31 1.92
N GLU A 68 -20.15 19.23 1.56
CA GLU A 68 -19.91 19.66 0.20
C GLU A 68 -18.83 18.82 -0.48
N LYS A 69 -18.93 18.66 -1.81
CA LYS A 69 -17.88 18.01 -2.59
C LYS A 69 -16.73 18.99 -2.80
N LEU A 70 -15.77 18.98 -1.89
CA LEU A 70 -14.64 19.91 -1.90
C LEU A 70 -13.99 20.07 -3.29
N ARG A 71 -13.70 18.96 -3.96
CA ARG A 71 -13.10 18.95 -5.32
C ARG A 71 -13.87 19.76 -6.36
N ASP A 72 -15.19 19.77 -6.27
CA ASP A 72 -16.07 20.38 -7.27
C ASP A 72 -16.25 21.88 -7.00
N ILE A 73 -16.16 22.28 -5.72
CA ILE A 73 -16.52 23.63 -5.25
C ILE A 73 -15.28 24.51 -4.97
N PHE A 74 -14.11 23.90 -4.73
CA PHE A 74 -12.86 24.62 -4.40
C PHE A 74 -12.56 25.77 -5.36
N GLU A 75 -12.63 25.51 -6.66
CA GLU A 75 -12.30 26.51 -7.69
C GLU A 75 -13.26 27.70 -7.66
N SER A 76 -14.55 27.45 -7.50
CA SER A 76 -15.58 28.49 -7.44
C SER A 76 -15.39 29.37 -6.21
N LYS A 77 -15.15 28.76 -5.04
CA LYS A 77 -14.91 29.49 -3.79
C LYS A 77 -13.63 30.32 -3.84
N ALA A 78 -12.54 29.75 -4.35
CA ALA A 78 -11.29 30.48 -4.53
C ALA A 78 -11.46 31.69 -5.46
N LYS A 79 -12.27 31.58 -6.53
CA LYS A 79 -12.61 32.72 -7.41
C LYS A 79 -13.51 33.75 -6.73
N GLU A 80 -14.49 33.34 -5.95
CA GLU A 80 -15.40 34.24 -5.21
C GLU A 80 -14.63 35.21 -4.30
N ILE A 81 -13.53 34.75 -3.69
CA ILE A 81 -12.69 35.56 -2.80
C ILE A 81 -11.42 36.12 -3.47
N ASP A 82 -11.29 36.00 -4.80
CA ASP A 82 -10.10 36.39 -5.59
C ASP A 82 -8.76 35.85 -5.04
N ASN A 83 -8.76 34.63 -4.48
CA ASN A 83 -7.57 34.01 -3.91
C ASN A 83 -6.76 33.28 -5.00
N LYS A 84 -5.86 34.02 -5.64
CA LYS A 84 -4.97 33.50 -6.69
C LYS A 84 -4.07 32.36 -6.21
N ALA A 85 -3.57 32.43 -4.98
CA ALA A 85 -2.73 31.38 -4.41
C ALA A 85 -3.49 30.04 -4.29
N ALA A 86 -4.77 30.09 -3.89
CA ALA A 86 -5.63 28.91 -3.84
C ALA A 86 -5.88 28.31 -5.24
N LEU A 87 -6.04 29.15 -6.27
CA LEU A 87 -6.21 28.70 -7.66
C LEU A 87 -4.92 28.05 -8.20
N ASP A 88 -3.77 28.64 -7.90
CA ASP A 88 -2.46 28.09 -8.28
C ASP A 88 -2.20 26.76 -7.56
N PHE A 89 -2.55 26.67 -6.27
CA PHE A 89 -2.52 25.41 -5.52
C PHE A 89 -3.41 24.35 -6.17
N LEU A 90 -4.67 24.68 -6.46
CA LEU A 90 -5.61 23.72 -7.04
C LEU A 90 -5.12 23.19 -8.39
N LYS A 91 -4.56 24.06 -9.22
CA LYS A 91 -3.96 23.67 -10.49
C LYS A 91 -2.81 22.69 -10.28
N TRP A 92 -1.85 23.04 -9.43
CA TRP A 92 -0.73 22.17 -9.10
C TRP A 92 -1.19 20.83 -8.52
N TRP A 93 -2.11 20.84 -7.57
CA TRP A 93 -2.65 19.64 -6.94
C TRP A 93 -3.34 18.70 -7.95
N ARG A 94 -4.08 19.25 -8.92
CA ARG A 94 -4.69 18.47 -10.01
C ARG A 94 -3.62 17.79 -10.87
N GLU A 95 -2.56 18.51 -11.23
CA GLU A 95 -1.44 17.97 -12.02
C GLU A 95 -0.75 16.82 -11.29
N GLU A 96 -0.41 16.98 -10.00
CA GLU A 96 0.23 15.94 -9.20
C GLU A 96 -0.67 14.72 -8.99
N ARG A 97 -1.96 14.93 -8.78
CA ARG A 97 -2.93 13.84 -8.62
C ARG A 97 -3.04 13.02 -9.90
N GLU A 98 -3.06 13.66 -11.07
CA GLU A 98 -3.06 12.94 -12.34
C GLU A 98 -1.72 12.27 -12.62
N ALA A 99 -0.59 12.88 -12.26
CA ALA A 99 0.72 12.25 -12.33
C ALA A 99 0.78 10.96 -11.49
N LEU A 100 0.25 10.97 -10.27
CA LEU A 100 0.16 9.79 -9.42
C LEU A 100 -0.74 8.69 -10.02
N LYS A 101 -1.85 9.03 -10.67
CA LYS A 101 -2.72 8.02 -11.32
C LYS A 101 -2.09 7.40 -12.56
N ASN A 102 -1.24 8.13 -13.26
CA ASN A 102 -0.55 7.66 -14.46
C ASN A 102 0.75 6.91 -14.13
N ASP A 103 1.28 7.06 -12.92
CA ASP A 103 2.40 6.27 -12.41
C ASP A 103 1.99 4.79 -12.21
N PRO A 104 2.80 3.79 -12.60
CA PRO A 104 2.43 2.38 -12.46
C PRO A 104 2.10 1.96 -11.03
N ILE A 105 2.88 2.43 -10.04
CA ILE A 105 2.67 2.10 -8.62
C ILE A 105 1.46 2.87 -8.08
N GLY A 106 1.36 4.15 -8.44
CA GLY A 106 0.23 4.97 -8.03
C GLY A 106 -1.10 4.44 -8.58
N LYS A 107 -1.15 4.05 -9.85
CA LYS A 107 -2.30 3.36 -10.46
C LYS A 107 -2.67 2.08 -9.71
N LEU A 108 -1.68 1.21 -9.48
CA LEU A 108 -1.88 -0.07 -8.78
C LEU A 108 -2.54 0.12 -7.40
N LEU A 109 -2.07 1.09 -6.62
CA LEU A 109 -2.52 1.28 -5.23
C LEU A 109 -3.77 2.15 -5.11
N THR A 110 -4.02 3.04 -6.08
CA THR A 110 -5.24 3.87 -6.09
C THR A 110 -6.45 3.13 -6.67
N ASP A 111 -6.28 2.33 -7.74
CA ASP A 111 -7.36 1.59 -8.38
C ASP A 111 -7.88 0.43 -7.52
N LYS A 112 -7.02 -0.19 -6.69
CA LYS A 112 -7.42 -1.29 -5.79
C LYS A 112 -8.43 -0.87 -4.72
N ARG A 113 -8.58 0.45 -4.45
CA ARG A 113 -9.65 0.99 -3.61
C ARG A 113 -11.05 0.85 -4.24
N HIS A 114 -11.15 0.66 -5.56
CA HIS A 114 -12.42 0.71 -6.29
C HIS A 114 -13.09 -0.66 -6.55
N ILE A 115 -12.43 -1.80 -6.29
CA ILE A 115 -12.97 -3.15 -6.58
C ILE A 115 -12.81 -4.16 -5.42
N GLY A 116 -11.78 -4.05 -4.58
CA GLY A 116 -11.37 -5.14 -3.67
C GLY A 116 -11.97 -5.10 -2.26
N ILE A 117 -12.03 -3.94 -1.62
CA ILE A 117 -12.11 -3.87 -0.14
C ILE A 117 -13.47 -4.36 0.44
N HIS A 118 -14.53 -4.42 -0.38
CA HIS A 118 -15.84 -4.97 0.04
C HIS A 118 -16.23 -6.31 -0.62
N ARG A 119 -15.46 -6.84 -1.58
CA ARG A 119 -15.87 -8.06 -2.32
C ARG A 119 -14.81 -9.16 -2.42
N ARG A 120 -13.53 -8.85 -2.30
CA ARG A 120 -12.46 -9.86 -2.26
C ARG A 120 -11.35 -9.34 -1.37
N GLN A 121 -11.09 -10.05 -0.27
CA GLN A 121 -9.86 -9.85 0.51
C GLN A 121 -8.69 -9.72 -0.47
N THR A 122 -7.98 -8.59 -0.41
CA THR A 122 -6.72 -8.39 -1.09
C THR A 122 -5.73 -9.39 -0.50
N LYS A 123 -5.75 -10.61 -1.03
CA LYS A 123 -4.78 -11.65 -0.72
C LYS A 123 -3.60 -11.48 -1.69
N PRO A 124 -2.37 -11.71 -1.24
CA PRO A 124 -1.27 -11.99 -2.16
C PRO A 124 -1.60 -13.27 -2.90
N ASP A 125 -1.65 -13.22 -4.22
CA ASP A 125 -1.96 -14.40 -5.03
C ASP A 125 -0.74 -15.31 -5.22
N LEU A 126 0.47 -14.84 -4.91
CA LEU A 126 1.72 -15.56 -5.15
C LEU A 126 2.70 -15.40 -3.99
N ALA A 127 3.08 -16.54 -3.39
CA ALA A 127 4.28 -16.67 -2.57
C ALA A 127 5.39 -17.23 -3.45
N LYS A 128 6.47 -16.47 -3.67
CA LYS A 128 7.64 -16.94 -4.42
C LYS A 128 8.72 -17.36 -3.44
N ILE A 129 9.18 -18.61 -3.55
CA ILE A 129 10.30 -19.15 -2.77
C ILE A 129 11.52 -19.16 -3.68
N GLU A 130 12.49 -18.28 -3.45
CA GLU A 130 13.77 -18.34 -4.18
C GLU A 130 14.70 -19.34 -3.49
N THR A 131 14.97 -20.47 -4.17
CA THR A 131 15.86 -21.52 -3.64
C THR A 131 17.21 -21.42 -4.35
N GLY A 132 18.24 -20.95 -3.65
CA GLY A 132 19.61 -20.93 -4.18
C GLY A 132 20.27 -22.31 -4.07
N GLY A 133 20.27 -23.10 -5.16
CA GLY A 133 21.10 -24.31 -5.25
C GLY A 133 20.70 -25.29 -6.36
N ASN A 134 21.70 -25.86 -7.06
CA ASN A 134 21.52 -26.91 -8.07
C ASN A 134 20.83 -28.13 -7.46
N LEU A 135 19.56 -28.34 -7.80
CA LEU A 135 18.80 -29.53 -7.41
C LEU A 135 18.81 -30.55 -8.54
N SER A 136 19.51 -31.66 -8.34
CA SER A 136 19.27 -32.91 -9.08
C SER A 136 17.91 -33.46 -8.65
N PHE A 137 16.90 -33.29 -9.49
CA PHE A 137 15.53 -33.73 -9.19
C PHE A 137 15.41 -35.24 -9.43
N SER A 138 15.21 -36.01 -8.36
CA SER A 138 14.60 -37.34 -8.42
C SER A 138 13.48 -37.39 -7.39
N GLY A 139 12.29 -36.96 -7.80
CA GLY A 139 11.07 -37.01 -7.00
C GLY A 139 9.94 -36.23 -7.68
N SER A 140 8.78 -36.88 -7.85
CA SER A 140 7.58 -36.23 -8.40
C SER A 140 6.96 -35.30 -7.36
N LEU A 141 6.71 -34.05 -7.75
CA LEU A 141 6.09 -33.03 -6.89
C LEU A 141 4.56 -33.12 -7.02
N GLY A 142 3.88 -33.61 -5.97
CA GLY A 142 2.42 -33.56 -5.87
C GLY A 142 1.97 -32.22 -5.26
N ILE A 143 1.29 -31.38 -6.04
CA ILE A 143 0.62 -30.18 -5.54
C ILE A 143 -0.69 -30.60 -4.87
N LYS A 144 -0.82 -30.40 -3.55
CA LYS A 144 -2.11 -30.58 -2.85
C LYS A 144 -2.93 -29.29 -2.93
N HIS A 145 -4.03 -29.34 -3.68
CA HIS A 145 -5.13 -28.39 -3.56
C HIS A 145 -5.90 -28.65 -2.26
N PRO A 146 -6.15 -27.66 -1.39
CA PRO A 146 -6.96 -27.87 -0.20
C PRO A 146 -8.44 -27.65 -0.55
N CYS A 147 -9.07 -28.63 -1.20
CA CYS A 147 -10.52 -28.87 -1.09
C CYS A 147 -10.88 -30.24 -1.71
N GLN A 148 -10.76 -31.31 -0.92
CA GLN A 148 -11.64 -32.50 -0.88
C GLN A 148 -10.93 -33.66 -0.17
N ASP A 149 -11.60 -34.19 0.87
CA ASP A 149 -11.26 -35.43 1.56
C ASP A 149 -11.24 -36.62 0.60
N LYS A 150 -10.11 -37.35 0.56
CA LYS A 150 -10.07 -38.82 0.62
C LYS A 150 -8.63 -39.35 0.73
N LEU A 151 -8.49 -40.30 1.65
CA LEU A 151 -7.28 -41.02 2.06
C LEU A 151 -7.24 -42.36 1.30
N VAL A 152 -6.14 -42.75 0.63
CA VAL A 152 -5.77 -44.16 0.39
C VAL A 152 -4.25 -44.32 0.16
N ASP A 153 -3.69 -45.17 1.04
CA ASP A 153 -2.56 -46.12 1.00
C ASP A 153 -1.06 -45.80 0.85
N THR A 154 -0.35 -46.72 1.50
CA THR A 154 0.98 -46.77 2.09
C THR A 154 1.98 -47.47 1.15
N CYS A 155 3.26 -47.10 1.22
CA CYS A 155 4.38 -48.02 0.97
C CYS A 155 5.60 -47.62 1.83
N LYS A 156 6.23 -48.61 2.47
CA LYS A 156 7.30 -48.49 3.47
C LYS A 156 8.72 -48.61 2.87
N THR A 157 9.66 -47.83 3.45
CA THR A 157 11.11 -48.12 3.68
C THR A 157 12.08 -47.93 2.49
N PRO A 158 13.39 -47.57 2.67
CA PRO A 158 14.20 -47.44 3.90
C PRO A 158 14.77 -46.05 4.24
N GLU A 159 15.01 -45.86 5.55
CA GLU A 159 15.70 -44.72 6.16
C GLU A 159 17.17 -44.62 5.70
N GLN A 160 17.58 -43.41 5.33
CA GLN A 160 18.97 -42.99 5.36
C GLN A 160 19.11 -41.75 6.26
N PRO A 161 20.25 -41.60 6.95
CA PRO A 161 20.39 -40.73 8.12
C PRO A 161 20.20 -39.25 7.75
N PRO A 162 19.54 -38.45 8.60
CA PRO A 162 19.27 -37.05 8.30
C PRO A 162 20.56 -36.25 8.39
N THR A 163 21.15 -35.94 7.23
CA THR A 163 22.09 -34.82 7.12
C THR A 163 21.29 -33.56 7.44
N ARG A 164 21.56 -32.91 8.58
CA ARG A 164 20.94 -31.62 8.94
C ARG A 164 21.12 -30.64 7.78
N PRO A 165 20.04 -30.19 7.10
CA PRO A 165 20.14 -29.06 6.21
C PRO A 165 20.55 -27.84 7.05
N LYS A 166 21.59 -27.11 6.62
CA LYS A 166 21.82 -25.75 7.11
C LYS A 166 20.53 -24.96 6.91
N ALA A 167 20.11 -24.22 7.94
CA ALA A 167 18.93 -23.37 7.86
C ALA A 167 19.12 -22.36 6.73
N THR A 168 18.45 -22.60 5.61
CA THR A 168 18.31 -21.63 4.53
C THR A 168 17.30 -20.60 5.03
N GLU A 169 17.74 -19.35 5.25
CA GLU A 169 16.84 -18.23 5.53
C GLU A 169 15.87 -18.12 4.36
N THR A 170 14.67 -18.65 4.53
CA THR A 170 13.63 -18.65 3.50
C THR A 170 12.90 -17.33 3.62
N ASN A 171 13.28 -16.31 2.84
CA ASN A 171 12.54 -15.06 2.84
C ASN A 171 11.18 -15.28 2.15
N PHE A 172 10.09 -15.08 2.88
CA PHE A 172 8.73 -15.11 2.33
C PHE A 172 8.32 -13.70 1.95
N ASP A 173 8.53 -13.34 0.69
CA ASP A 173 8.06 -12.08 0.16
C ASP A 173 6.65 -12.22 -0.42
N TRP A 174 5.81 -11.24 -0.11
CA TRP A 174 4.47 -11.10 -0.70
C TRP A 174 4.57 -10.26 -1.95
N PHE A 175 3.84 -10.62 -3.02
CA PHE A 175 3.81 -9.89 -4.28
C PHE A 175 2.38 -9.55 -4.69
N PHE A 176 2.20 -8.45 -5.42
CA PHE A 176 0.92 -8.16 -6.07
C PHE A 176 0.82 -8.98 -7.36
N SER A 177 -0.33 -9.63 -7.61
CA SER A 177 -0.55 -10.40 -8.84
C SER A 177 -0.35 -9.57 -10.11
N ASP A 178 -0.85 -8.34 -10.10
CA ASP A 178 -0.75 -7.41 -11.23
C ASP A 178 0.59 -6.64 -11.30
N TYR A 179 1.47 -6.84 -10.31
CA TYR A 179 2.81 -6.25 -10.24
C TYR A 179 3.75 -7.24 -9.51
N PRO A 180 4.11 -8.36 -10.16
CA PRO A 180 4.81 -9.47 -9.50
C PRO A 180 6.33 -9.26 -9.40
N ASP A 181 6.86 -8.21 -10.02
CA ASP A 181 8.30 -7.99 -10.14
C ASP A 181 8.94 -7.49 -8.84
N GLU A 182 8.15 -6.93 -7.93
CA GLU A 182 8.64 -6.38 -6.66
C GLU A 182 7.76 -6.78 -5.46
N PRO A 183 8.37 -7.02 -4.28
CA PRO A 183 7.62 -7.30 -3.07
C PRO A 183 6.67 -6.16 -2.69
N VAL A 184 5.54 -6.51 -2.06
CA VAL A 184 4.52 -5.60 -1.54
C VAL A 184 5.15 -4.51 -0.66
N ILE A 185 6.08 -4.86 0.24
CA ILE A 185 6.77 -3.89 1.10
C ILE A 185 7.52 -2.84 0.28
N THR A 186 8.22 -3.28 -0.76
CA THR A 186 9.00 -2.39 -1.64
C THR A 186 8.07 -1.46 -2.42
N VAL A 187 7.00 -2.00 -3.00
CA VAL A 187 6.01 -1.22 -3.75
C VAL A 187 5.32 -0.19 -2.87
N CYS A 188 4.86 -0.60 -1.67
CA CYS A 188 4.25 0.29 -0.70
C CYS A 188 5.22 1.37 -0.20
N GLY A 189 6.49 1.02 0.03
CA GLY A 189 7.54 1.98 0.40
C GLY A 189 7.76 3.04 -0.67
N LYS A 190 7.92 2.64 -1.94
CA LYS A 190 8.05 3.56 -3.07
C LYS A 190 6.85 4.51 -3.20
N PHE A 191 5.64 4.01 -2.95
CA PHE A 191 4.44 4.85 -2.96
C PHE A 191 4.43 5.86 -1.82
N LEU A 192 4.77 5.42 -0.61
CA LEU A 192 4.87 6.30 0.56
C LEU A 192 5.90 7.42 0.33
N ASP A 193 7.04 7.12 -0.28
CA ASP A 193 8.06 8.11 -0.62
C ASP A 193 7.54 9.15 -1.64
N LYS A 194 6.76 8.73 -2.64
CA LYS A 194 6.10 9.65 -3.58
C LYS A 194 5.14 10.57 -2.84
N LEU A 195 4.32 10.04 -1.93
CA LEU A 195 3.40 10.84 -1.13
C LEU A 195 4.14 11.80 -0.19
N ALA A 196 5.26 11.36 0.41
CA ALA A 196 6.08 12.21 1.26
C ALA A 196 6.66 13.39 0.48
N ARG A 197 7.19 13.14 -0.74
CA ARG A 197 7.65 14.21 -1.63
C ARG A 197 6.53 15.16 -1.99
N LEU A 198 5.34 14.64 -2.32
CA LEU A 198 4.18 15.46 -2.64
C LEU A 198 3.81 16.40 -1.48
N VAL A 199 3.73 15.88 -0.25
CA VAL A 199 3.43 16.69 0.94
C VAL A 199 4.50 17.75 1.17
N SER A 200 5.79 17.39 1.08
CA SER A 200 6.89 18.35 1.23
C SER A 200 6.90 19.40 0.11
N GLU A 201 6.53 19.05 -1.12
CA GLU A 201 6.41 20.00 -2.21
C GLU A 201 5.24 20.97 -2.02
N ALA A 202 4.10 20.50 -1.47
CA ALA A 202 2.99 21.37 -1.07
C ALA A 202 3.47 22.41 -0.07
N GLU A 203 4.06 21.96 1.06
CA GLU A 203 4.58 22.82 2.13
C GLU A 203 5.60 23.85 1.59
N ARG A 204 6.43 23.46 0.62
CA ARG A 204 7.45 24.33 0.02
C ARG A 204 6.89 25.34 -0.98
N LYS A 205 5.95 24.94 -1.85
CA LYS A 205 5.40 25.79 -2.92
C LYS A 205 4.34 26.74 -2.38
N PHE A 206 3.61 26.33 -1.35
CA PHE A 206 2.51 27.06 -0.74
C PHE A 206 2.75 27.20 0.76
N PRO A 207 3.77 27.97 1.15
CA PRO A 207 4.11 28.14 2.56
C PRO A 207 2.95 28.79 3.31
N GLN A 208 2.73 28.30 4.52
CA GLN A 208 1.77 28.87 5.44
C GLN A 208 2.23 30.28 5.81
N HIS A 209 1.44 31.30 5.48
CA HIS A 209 1.55 32.57 6.18
C HIS A 209 0.93 32.34 7.56
N GLU A 210 1.75 32.23 8.60
CA GLU A 210 1.27 32.35 9.97
C GLU A 210 0.60 33.72 10.09
N THR A 211 -0.73 33.74 10.04
CA THR A 211 -1.50 34.88 10.52
C THR A 211 -1.29 34.93 12.02
N GLU A 212 -0.28 35.68 12.46
CA GLU A 212 -0.17 36.16 13.83
C GLU A 212 -1.52 36.77 14.22
N SER A 213 -2.25 36.09 15.11
CA SER A 213 -3.44 36.60 15.79
C SER A 213 -3.06 37.13 17.16
#